data_AF-A0A0K8PLJ6-F1
#
_entry.id   AF-A0A0K8PLJ6-F1
#
_cell.length_a   1.000
_cell.length_b   1.000
_cell.length_c   1.000
_cell.angle_alpha   90.00
_cell.angle_beta   90.00
_cell.angle_gamma   90.00
#
_symmetry.space_group_name_H-M   'P 1'
#
loop_
_entity.id
_entity.type
_entity.pdbx_description
1 polymer ?
#
loop_
_entity_poly.entity_id
_entity_poly.type
_entity_poly.pdbx_seq_one_letter_code
_entity_poly.pdbx_strand_id
1 'polypeptide(L)'
;MTGGITIELAEGTYRLSAPLAFTSADSGTGGYTVFWKAALDAHPVITGAQKATGWTVQDSAKNIWRSSVGTGFDTRHLSVDGVMATGARAEVTRSDLTATTNGYTFTNSSLSYLNNLAQPGRTEIHGIGSFTDRYAPVTRRADQTVVAASNLMSRRTDPAITRRSRLRMATPAL
;
A
#
# COMPACT_ATOMS: atom_id res chain seq x y z
N MET A 1 -18.94 -5.68 -38.55
CA MET A 1 -20.11 -5.91 -37.67
C MET A 1 -21.37 -5.46 -38.38
N THR A 2 -22.54 -5.97 -37.99
CA THR A 2 -23.85 -5.60 -38.56
C THR A 2 -24.74 -4.81 -37.58
N GLY A 3 -24.24 -4.55 -36.36
CA GLY A 3 -24.93 -3.80 -35.32
C GLY A 3 -24.03 -3.57 -34.11
N GLY A 4 -24.47 -2.73 -33.18
CA GLY A 4 -23.81 -2.55 -31.88
C GLY A 4 -23.95 -3.79 -31.01
N ILE A 5 -22.97 -4.03 -30.13
CA ILE A 5 -22.96 -5.16 -29.19
C ILE A 5 -23.05 -4.59 -27.78
N THR A 6 -23.91 -5.16 -26.94
CA THR A 6 -23.95 -4.86 -25.51
C THR A 6 -23.58 -6.12 -24.73
N ILE A 7 -22.60 -6.00 -23.86
CA ILE A 7 -22.13 -7.05 -22.96
C ILE A 7 -22.52 -6.63 -21.55
N GLU A 8 -23.43 -7.41 -20.97
CA GLU A 8 -23.95 -7.17 -19.63
C GLU A 8 -23.26 -8.11 -18.63
N LEU A 9 -22.64 -7.52 -17.60
CA LEU A 9 -22.06 -8.27 -16.50
C LEU A 9 -23.12 -8.53 -15.43
N ALA A 10 -23.38 -9.80 -15.15
CA ALA A 10 -24.28 -10.21 -14.08
C ALA A 10 -23.71 -9.84 -12.69
N GLU A 11 -24.56 -9.89 -11.67
CA GLU A 11 -24.16 -9.72 -10.27
C GLU A 11 -23.03 -10.69 -9.91
N GLY A 12 -22.01 -10.22 -9.20
CA GLY A 12 -20.93 -11.08 -8.72
C GLY A 12 -19.56 -10.42 -8.64
N THR A 13 -18.59 -11.19 -8.13
CA THR A 13 -17.17 -10.77 -8.08
C THR A 13 -16.33 -11.61 -9.04
N TYR A 14 -15.86 -10.96 -10.11
CA TYR A 14 -15.00 -11.52 -11.13
C TYR A 14 -13.53 -11.31 -10.74
N ARG A 15 -12.90 -12.36 -10.22
CA ARG A 15 -11.49 -12.32 -9.80
C ARG A 15 -10.56 -12.61 -10.96
N LEU A 16 -9.62 -11.70 -11.20
CA LEU A 16 -8.64 -11.79 -12.26
C LEU A 16 -7.31 -12.31 -11.70
N SER A 17 -6.75 -13.35 -12.34
CA SER A 17 -5.38 -13.82 -12.09
C SER A 17 -4.35 -13.14 -12.98
N ALA A 18 -4.80 -12.41 -14.00
CA ALA A 18 -3.99 -11.64 -14.96
C ALA A 18 -4.77 -10.40 -15.42
N PRO A 19 -4.12 -9.38 -15.98
CA PRO A 19 -4.82 -8.20 -16.49
C PRO A 19 -5.91 -8.56 -17.51
N LEU A 20 -7.08 -7.91 -17.40
CA LEU A 20 -8.07 -7.93 -18.47
C LEU A 20 -7.55 -7.07 -19.63
N ALA A 21 -7.13 -7.72 -20.70
CA ALA A 21 -6.53 -7.06 -21.86
C ALA A 21 -7.57 -6.81 -22.95
N PHE A 22 -7.79 -5.55 -23.29
CA PHE A 22 -8.55 -5.15 -24.47
C PHE A 22 -7.61 -4.80 -25.62
N THR A 23 -7.98 -5.22 -26.82
CA THR A 23 -7.23 -5.00 -28.06
C THR A 23 -8.12 -4.34 -29.11
N SER A 24 -7.57 -4.06 -30.29
CA SER A 24 -8.37 -3.59 -31.43
C SER A 24 -9.43 -4.60 -31.89
N ALA A 25 -9.24 -5.91 -31.61
CA ALA A 25 -10.21 -6.94 -31.95
C ALA A 25 -11.50 -6.83 -31.11
N ASP A 26 -11.43 -6.19 -29.94
CA ASP A 26 -12.56 -5.98 -29.04
C ASP A 26 -13.33 -4.68 -29.33
N SER A 27 -12.83 -3.89 -30.28
CA SER A 27 -13.49 -2.67 -30.73
C SER A 27 -14.63 -2.95 -31.70
N GLY A 28 -15.62 -2.04 -31.70
CA GLY A 28 -16.63 -2.04 -32.75
C GLY A 28 -16.02 -1.68 -34.11
N THR A 29 -16.64 -2.17 -35.20
CA THR A 29 -16.21 -1.91 -36.58
C THR A 29 -17.35 -1.33 -37.41
N GLY A 30 -17.04 -0.55 -38.46
CA GLY A 30 -18.07 -0.04 -39.37
C GLY A 30 -19.03 0.98 -38.75
N GLY A 31 -18.55 1.77 -37.79
CA GLY A 31 -19.36 2.78 -37.07
C GLY A 31 -20.16 2.23 -35.87
N TYR A 32 -20.08 0.93 -35.59
CA TYR A 32 -20.73 0.31 -34.42
C TYR A 32 -19.84 0.37 -33.17
N THR A 33 -20.46 0.28 -31.99
CA THR A 33 -19.78 0.29 -30.68
C THR A 33 -20.04 -1.01 -29.92
N VAL A 34 -19.07 -1.43 -29.12
CA VAL A 34 -19.21 -2.50 -28.13
C VAL A 34 -19.33 -1.85 -26.75
N PHE A 35 -20.49 -1.98 -26.11
CA PHE A 35 -20.75 -1.46 -24.77
C PHE A 35 -20.58 -2.56 -23.72
N TRP A 36 -19.79 -2.29 -22.69
CA TRP A 36 -19.68 -3.14 -21.50
C TRP A 36 -20.35 -2.42 -20.34
N LYS A 37 -21.35 -3.06 -19.72
CA LYS A 37 -22.07 -2.46 -18.58
C LYS A 37 -22.51 -3.55 -17.61
N ALA A 38 -22.91 -3.15 -16.40
CA ALA A 38 -23.64 -4.05 -15.52
C ALA A 38 -24.99 -4.42 -16.14
N ALA A 39 -25.45 -5.64 -15.89
CA ALA A 39 -26.85 -6.01 -16.09
C ALA A 39 -27.76 -5.12 -15.22
N LEU A 40 -29.05 -5.07 -15.56
CA LEU A 40 -30.02 -4.29 -14.78
C LEU A 40 -29.99 -4.71 -13.30
N ASP A 41 -29.90 -3.73 -12.40
CA ASP A 41 -29.82 -3.88 -10.94
C ASP A 41 -28.64 -4.72 -10.42
N ALA A 42 -27.62 -4.98 -11.26
CA ALA A 42 -26.40 -5.66 -10.86
C ALA A 42 -25.26 -4.69 -10.49
N HIS A 43 -24.40 -5.14 -9.58
CA HIS A 43 -23.21 -4.46 -9.07
C HIS A 43 -21.95 -5.34 -9.22
N PRO A 44 -21.59 -5.76 -10.45
CA PRO A 44 -20.42 -6.58 -10.70
C PRO A 44 -19.13 -5.89 -10.24
N VAL A 45 -18.27 -6.65 -9.55
CA VAL A 45 -16.93 -6.21 -9.15
C VAL A 45 -15.89 -7.01 -9.92
N ILE A 46 -15.12 -6.34 -10.78
CA ILE A 46 -13.93 -6.92 -11.41
C ILE A 46 -12.72 -6.57 -10.55
N THR A 47 -11.98 -7.57 -10.06
CA THR A 47 -10.90 -7.32 -9.09
C THR A 47 -9.71 -8.27 -9.25
N GLY A 48 -8.50 -7.73 -9.08
CA GLY A 48 -7.27 -8.53 -8.91
C GLY A 48 -7.00 -8.90 -7.44
N ALA A 49 -7.89 -8.55 -6.51
CA ALA A 49 -7.68 -8.79 -5.09
C ALA A 49 -7.91 -10.27 -4.71
N GLN A 50 -7.05 -10.78 -3.84
CA GLN A 50 -7.23 -12.07 -3.20
C GLN A 50 -7.98 -11.91 -1.87
N LYS A 51 -8.96 -12.78 -1.61
CA LYS A 51 -9.70 -12.78 -0.35
C LYS A 51 -8.85 -13.49 0.71
N ALA A 52 -8.44 -12.76 1.75
CA ALA A 52 -7.86 -13.38 2.95
C ALA A 52 -8.94 -14.18 3.71
N THR A 53 -8.62 -15.39 4.12
CA THR A 53 -9.53 -16.32 4.80
C THR A 53 -8.80 -17.08 5.91
N GLY A 54 -9.54 -17.68 6.85
CA GLY A 54 -8.92 -18.40 7.98
C GLY A 54 -8.37 -17.46 9.05
N TRP A 55 -9.05 -16.35 9.30
CA TRP A 55 -8.68 -15.41 10.35
C TRP A 55 -8.77 -16.07 11.74
N THR A 56 -7.73 -15.87 12.55
CA THR A 56 -7.66 -16.31 13.95
C THR A 56 -7.33 -15.14 14.86
N VAL A 57 -7.80 -15.21 16.11
CA VAL A 57 -7.51 -14.18 17.12
C VAL A 57 -6.05 -14.32 17.55
N GLN A 58 -5.30 -13.23 17.43
CA GLN A 58 -3.91 -13.17 17.86
C GLN A 58 -3.75 -12.52 19.25
N ASP A 59 -4.51 -11.47 19.51
CA ASP A 59 -4.55 -10.76 20.81
C ASP A 59 -5.96 -10.22 20.98
N SER A 60 -6.79 -10.93 21.76
CA SER A 60 -8.19 -10.56 21.97
C SER A 60 -8.34 -9.25 22.74
N ALA A 61 -7.43 -8.96 23.67
CA ALA A 61 -7.45 -7.73 24.46
C ALA A 61 -7.21 -6.49 23.61
N LYS A 62 -6.49 -6.62 22.49
CA LYS A 62 -6.23 -5.54 21.52
C LYS A 62 -7.03 -5.66 20.23
N ASN A 63 -7.94 -6.63 20.13
CA ASN A 63 -8.68 -6.97 18.92
C ASN A 63 -7.78 -7.16 17.68
N ILE A 64 -6.65 -7.86 17.85
CA ILE A 64 -5.72 -8.17 16.76
C ILE A 64 -6.04 -9.55 16.22
N TRP A 65 -6.26 -9.61 14.91
CA TRP A 65 -6.52 -10.83 14.15
C TRP A 65 -5.41 -11.09 13.15
N ARG A 66 -5.21 -12.35 12.80
CA ARG A 66 -4.19 -12.80 11.85
C ARG A 66 -4.79 -13.75 10.83
N SER A 67 -4.34 -13.65 9.59
CA SER A 67 -4.60 -14.61 8.53
C SER A 67 -3.31 -14.84 7.77
N SER A 68 -2.99 -16.09 7.44
CA SER A 68 -1.98 -16.37 6.44
C SER A 68 -2.54 -16.03 5.06
N VAL A 69 -1.76 -15.33 4.24
CA VAL A 69 -2.14 -14.96 2.86
C VAL A 69 -1.24 -15.63 1.81
N GLY A 70 -0.42 -16.58 2.23
CA GLY A 70 0.60 -17.20 1.39
C GLY A 70 1.86 -16.36 1.25
N THR A 71 2.74 -16.76 0.33
CA THR A 71 4.03 -16.11 0.04
C THR A 71 4.14 -15.81 -1.46
N GLY A 72 5.10 -14.96 -1.85
CA GLY A 72 5.39 -14.66 -3.26
C GLY A 72 4.78 -13.35 -3.76
N PHE A 73 4.11 -12.60 -2.89
CA PHE A 73 3.66 -11.25 -3.16
C PHE A 73 3.70 -10.40 -1.89
N ASP A 74 3.75 -9.08 -2.08
CA ASP A 74 3.58 -8.09 -1.03
C ASP A 74 2.43 -7.15 -1.43
N THR A 75 1.60 -6.77 -0.46
CA THR A 75 0.54 -5.79 -0.66
C THR A 75 0.77 -4.56 0.21
N ARG A 76 0.37 -3.40 -0.30
CA ARG A 76 0.34 -2.14 0.47
C ARG A 76 -1.07 -1.79 0.93
N HIS A 77 -2.08 -2.52 0.47
CA HIS A 77 -3.49 -2.24 0.70
C HIS A 77 -4.22 -3.49 1.24
N LEU A 78 -5.15 -3.23 2.16
CA LEU A 78 -6.12 -4.19 2.67
C LEU A 78 -7.48 -3.49 2.66
N SER A 79 -8.54 -4.21 2.30
CA SER A 79 -9.90 -3.71 2.42
C SER A 79 -10.73 -4.72 3.21
N VAL A 80 -11.61 -4.22 4.07
CA VAL A 80 -12.56 -5.01 4.87
C VAL A 80 -13.96 -4.57 4.47
N ASP A 81 -14.76 -5.51 3.99
CA ASP A 81 -16.14 -5.26 3.52
C ASP A 81 -16.25 -4.08 2.54
N GLY A 82 -15.30 -4.00 1.61
CA GLY A 82 -15.23 -2.94 0.58
C GLY A 82 -14.59 -1.63 1.04
N VAL A 83 -14.26 -1.48 2.33
CA VAL A 83 -13.66 -0.26 2.88
C VAL A 83 -12.14 -0.42 3.03
N MET A 84 -11.39 0.57 2.56
CA MET A 84 -9.92 0.61 2.69
C MET A 84 -9.49 0.68 4.15
N ALA A 85 -8.71 -0.32 4.59
CA ALA A 85 -8.12 -0.35 5.91
C ALA A 85 -6.93 0.62 6.02
N THR A 86 -6.76 1.20 7.21
CA THR A 86 -5.57 2.00 7.52
C THR A 86 -4.40 1.09 7.88
N GLY A 87 -3.34 1.11 7.07
CA GLY A 87 -2.09 0.44 7.41
C GLY A 87 -1.46 0.99 8.69
N ALA A 88 -0.81 0.09 9.45
CA ALA A 88 -0.17 0.42 10.72
C ALA A 88 0.88 1.53 10.53
N ARG A 89 0.77 2.59 11.34
CA ARG A 89 1.67 3.75 11.25
C ARG A 89 1.79 4.46 12.59
N ALA A 90 2.93 5.08 12.81
CA ALA A 90 3.20 5.99 13.93
C ALA A 90 3.63 7.35 13.36
N GLU A 91 3.14 8.44 13.95
CA GLU A 91 3.64 9.78 13.62
C GLU A 91 4.96 10.02 14.35
N VAL A 92 5.92 10.64 13.65
CA VAL A 92 7.20 11.06 14.23
C VAL A 92 7.35 12.54 13.98
N THR A 93 7.62 13.30 15.04
CA THR A 93 7.84 14.74 14.91
C THR A 93 9.11 14.98 14.09
N ARG A 94 9.01 15.82 13.06
CA ARG A 94 10.13 16.07 12.15
C ARG A 94 11.36 16.64 12.87
N SER A 95 11.15 17.43 13.92
CA SER A 95 12.22 18.04 14.72
C SER A 95 12.97 17.04 15.61
N ASP A 96 12.40 15.86 15.87
CA ASP A 96 13.07 14.80 16.63
C ASP A 96 14.05 13.99 15.76
N LEU A 97 14.10 14.28 14.45
CA LEU A 97 14.93 13.58 13.48
C LEU A 97 15.96 14.49 12.84
N THR A 98 17.22 14.06 12.83
CA THR A 98 18.30 14.67 12.04
C THR A 98 18.55 13.83 10.81
N ALA A 99 18.37 14.42 9.62
CA ALA A 99 18.65 13.73 8.36
C ALA A 99 20.17 13.55 8.18
N THR A 100 20.56 12.38 7.70
CA THR A 100 21.95 12.03 7.32
C THR A 100 21.97 11.56 5.87
N THR A 101 23.16 11.34 5.32
CA THR A 101 23.31 10.76 3.97
C THR A 101 22.57 9.44 3.78
N ASN A 102 22.41 8.66 4.85
CA ASN A 102 21.89 7.28 4.79
C ASN A 102 20.57 7.07 5.55
N GLY A 103 19.91 8.12 6.04
CA GLY A 103 18.68 7.98 6.83
C GLY A 103 18.51 9.07 7.88
N TYR A 104 18.09 8.69 9.08
CA TYR A 104 17.82 9.62 10.18
C TYR A 104 18.46 9.16 11.49
N THR A 105 19.01 10.10 12.23
CA THR A 105 19.37 9.93 13.64
C THR A 105 18.34 10.61 14.53
N PHE A 106 18.24 10.16 15.78
CA PHE A 106 17.33 10.73 16.77
C PHE A 106 17.93 10.63 18.18
N THR A 107 17.72 11.66 19.01
CA THR A 107 18.20 11.65 20.41
C THR A 107 17.05 11.65 21.41
N ASN A 108 15.82 11.93 20.97
CA ASN A 108 14.63 11.91 21.80
C ASN A 108 14.31 10.46 22.23
N SER A 109 14.30 10.20 23.53
CA SER A 109 14.08 8.87 24.11
C SER A 109 12.69 8.30 23.83
N SER A 110 11.70 9.14 23.51
CA SER A 110 10.38 8.68 23.06
C SER A 110 10.45 7.86 21.75
N LEU A 111 11.52 8.01 20.98
CA LEU A 111 11.76 7.28 19.73
C LEU A 111 12.62 6.02 19.93
N SER A 112 13.00 5.66 21.16
CA SER A 112 13.82 4.47 21.43
C SER A 112 13.18 3.16 20.97
N TYR A 113 11.87 3.11 20.74
CA TYR A 113 11.20 1.96 20.14
C TYR A 113 11.70 1.65 18.72
N LEU A 114 12.22 2.65 18.00
CA LEU A 114 12.81 2.48 16.66
C LEU A 114 14.07 1.61 16.67
N ASN A 115 14.77 1.52 17.81
CA ASN A 115 15.92 0.62 17.97
C ASN A 115 15.51 -0.86 18.00
N ASN A 116 14.23 -1.15 18.26
CA ASN A 116 13.72 -2.50 18.50
C ASN A 116 12.66 -2.93 17.47
N LEU A 117 12.67 -2.34 16.27
CA LEU A 117 11.79 -2.76 15.18
C LEU A 117 12.07 -4.22 14.81
N ALA A 118 11.06 -5.08 15.00
CA ALA A 118 11.18 -6.52 14.78
C ALA A 118 11.54 -6.88 13.32
N GLN A 119 11.07 -6.08 12.36
CA GLN A 119 11.28 -6.31 10.93
C GLN A 119 11.60 -4.99 10.21
N PRO A 120 12.86 -4.50 10.29
CA PRO A 120 13.24 -3.22 9.67
C PRO A 120 12.97 -3.23 8.16
N GLY A 121 13.24 -4.33 7.45
CA GLY A 121 12.95 -4.46 6.01
C GLY A 121 11.46 -4.41 5.62
N ARG A 122 10.54 -4.43 6.59
CA ARG A 122 9.09 -4.24 6.42
C ARG A 122 8.62 -2.88 6.94
N THR A 123 9.54 -2.03 7.37
CA THR A 123 9.25 -0.69 7.87
C THR A 123 9.67 0.36 6.84
N GLU A 124 8.94 1.46 6.78
CA GLU A 124 9.19 2.52 5.83
C GLU A 124 8.97 3.89 6.48
N ILE A 125 9.85 4.84 6.19
CA ILE A 125 9.68 6.24 6.57
C ILE A 125 8.95 6.94 5.42
N HIS A 126 7.75 7.44 5.72
CA HIS A 126 6.96 8.29 4.84
C HIS A 126 7.20 9.77 5.20
N GLY A 127 8.05 10.44 4.42
CA GLY A 127 8.27 11.88 4.52
C GLY A 127 7.33 12.64 3.60
N ILE A 128 6.63 13.64 4.14
CA ILE A 128 5.74 14.51 3.36
C ILE A 128 6.49 15.81 3.05
N GLY A 129 6.76 16.06 1.77
CA GLY A 129 7.34 17.31 1.26
C GLY A 129 6.28 18.25 0.69
N SER A 130 6.67 19.46 0.32
CA SER A 130 5.75 20.48 -0.21
C SER A 130 5.03 20.09 -1.51
N PHE A 131 5.59 19.16 -2.28
CA PHE A 131 5.03 18.71 -3.56
C PHE A 131 5.22 17.22 -3.85
N THR A 132 5.86 16.48 -2.93
CA THR A 132 6.12 15.04 -3.07
C THR A 132 6.04 14.32 -1.75
N ASP A 133 5.54 13.09 -1.80
CA ASP A 133 5.71 12.12 -0.73
C ASP A 133 6.93 11.25 -1.03
N ARG A 134 7.73 10.98 -0.01
CA ARG A 134 8.87 10.06 -0.09
C ARG A 134 8.61 8.86 0.82
N TYR A 135 8.74 7.68 0.25
CA TYR A 135 8.51 6.41 0.91
C TYR A 135 9.83 5.64 0.94
N ALA A 136 10.53 5.64 2.07
CA ALA A 136 11.90 5.14 2.19
C ALA A 136 11.96 3.88 3.09
N PRO A 137 12.18 2.68 2.52
CA PRO A 137 12.31 1.46 3.30
C PRO A 137 13.48 1.52 4.28
N VAL A 138 13.27 1.04 5.50
CA VAL A 138 14.30 0.90 6.51
C VAL A 138 15.12 -0.34 6.19
N THR A 139 16.44 -0.18 6.07
CA THR A 139 17.36 -1.27 5.71
C THR A 139 18.03 -1.89 6.93
N ARG A 140 18.39 -1.07 7.92
CA ARG A 140 18.91 -1.53 9.21
C ARG A 140 18.71 -0.49 10.30
N ARG A 141 18.88 -0.96 11.53
CA ARG A 141 18.94 -0.14 12.75
C ARG A 141 20.37 -0.12 13.29
N ALA A 142 20.77 1.00 13.85
CA ALA A 142 21.92 1.14 14.74
C ALA A 142 21.48 2.01 15.92
N ASP A 143 22.29 2.11 16.97
CA ASP A 143 21.95 2.91 18.14
C ASP A 143 21.56 4.33 17.71
N GLN A 144 20.33 4.72 18.05
CA GLN A 144 19.79 6.05 17.77
C GLN A 144 19.76 6.41 16.26
N THR A 145 19.83 5.41 15.39
CA THR A 145 19.94 5.59 13.94
C THR A 145 19.02 4.62 13.20
N VAL A 146 18.14 5.18 12.37
CA VAL A 146 17.36 4.42 11.38
C VAL A 146 17.98 4.65 10.01
N VAL A 147 18.52 3.60 9.41
CA VAL A 147 19.13 3.67 8.08
C VAL A 147 18.08 3.30 7.04
N ALA A 148 17.83 4.20 6.09
CA ALA A 148 16.91 3.99 4.99
C ALA A 148 17.67 3.74 3.68
N ALA A 149 17.04 3.07 2.71
CA ALA A 149 17.66 2.80 1.42
C ALA A 149 18.10 4.11 0.72
N SER A 150 19.37 4.16 0.29
CA SER A 150 20.09 5.39 -0.08
C SER A 150 19.64 6.02 -1.41
N ASN A 151 19.01 5.26 -2.31
CA ASN A 151 18.57 5.73 -3.62
C ASN A 151 17.38 6.72 -3.57
N LEU A 152 16.77 6.92 -2.41
CA LEU A 152 15.68 7.88 -2.18
C LEU A 152 16.09 9.09 -1.33
N MET A 153 17.33 9.10 -0.83
CA MET A 153 17.87 10.11 0.10
C MET A 153 18.92 11.04 -0.56
N SER A 154 19.21 10.87 -1.85
CA SER A 154 20.29 11.60 -2.52
C SER A 154 19.97 13.07 -2.80
N ARG A 155 20.62 13.92 -2.01
CA ARG A 155 21.08 15.30 -2.27
C ARG A 155 20.03 16.36 -2.61
N ARG A 156 19.48 16.96 -1.56
CA ARG A 156 19.58 18.41 -1.29
C ARG A 156 19.15 18.62 0.16
N THR A 157 19.85 19.50 0.88
CA THR A 157 19.28 20.28 1.97
C THR A 157 18.05 20.99 1.41
N ASP A 158 16.91 20.31 1.40
CA ASP A 158 15.67 20.86 0.88
C ASP A 158 14.85 21.37 2.07
N PRO A 159 14.77 22.69 2.29
CA PRO A 159 13.95 23.27 3.35
C PRO A 159 12.44 22.98 3.18
N ALA A 160 12.04 22.29 2.10
CA ALA A 160 10.66 21.94 1.76
C ALA A 160 10.10 20.65 2.42
N ILE A 161 10.78 20.00 3.38
CA ILE A 161 10.13 18.98 4.24
C ILE A 161 9.48 19.71 5.42
N THR A 162 8.35 20.34 5.17
CA THR A 162 7.88 21.40 6.08
C THR A 162 6.81 20.96 7.08
N ARG A 163 6.19 19.77 7.03
CA ARG A 163 5.05 19.53 7.95
C ARG A 163 4.94 18.21 8.72
N ARG A 164 5.13 17.01 8.17
CA ARG A 164 4.95 15.76 8.95
C ARG A 164 5.78 14.59 8.40
N SER A 165 6.36 13.80 9.30
CA SER A 165 6.96 12.50 8.97
C SER A 165 6.10 11.41 9.62
N ARG A 166 5.72 10.39 8.85
CA ARG A 166 4.98 9.23 9.33
C ARG A 166 5.85 8.00 9.13
N LEU A 167 6.02 7.18 10.14
CA LEU A 167 6.56 5.84 9.96
C LEU A 167 5.40 4.92 9.61
N ARG A 168 5.47 4.25 8.46
CA ARG A 168 4.53 3.18 8.11
C ARG A 168 5.21 1.85 8.35
N MET A 169 4.56 0.97 9.09
CA MET A 169 4.93 -0.44 9.16
C MET A 169 4.07 -1.15 8.12
N ALA A 170 4.69 -1.78 7.12
CA ALA A 170 3.98 -2.73 6.31
C ALA A 170 3.58 -3.88 7.24
N THR A 171 2.28 -4.10 7.38
CA THR A 171 1.76 -5.14 8.26
C THR A 171 2.23 -6.48 7.71
N PRO A 172 2.93 -7.31 8.50
CA PRO A 172 3.37 -8.60 8.02
C PRO A 172 2.17 -9.49 7.67
N ALA A 173 2.27 -10.24 6.58
CA ALA A 173 1.80 -11.61 6.62
C ALA A 173 2.67 -12.31 7.69
N LEU A 174 2.08 -12.55 8.87
CA LEU A 174 2.66 -13.41 9.91
C LEU A 174 2.17 -14.83 9.73
#